data_AF-A0A1F5AEB3-F1
#
_entry.id   AF-A0A1F5AEB3-F1
#
_cell.length_a   1.000
_cell.length_b   1.000
_cell.length_c   1.000
_cell.angle_alpha   90.00
_cell.angle_beta   90.00
_cell.angle_gamma   90.00
#
_symmetry.space_group_name_H-M   'P 1'
#
loop_
_entity.id
_entity.type
_entity.pdbx_description
1 polymer ?
#
loop_
_entity_poly.entity_id
_entity_poly.type
_entity_poly.pdbx_seq_one_letter_code
_entity_poly.pdbx_strand_id
1 'polypeptide(L)'
;MSAEELSRELRIPYPFLRGILQTLNAEGILDSFKGKGGGFALARSPEEIYLADVINALQGPVSLTECIFRSKVCPGIRTCPLRKITLKLQENLVAEIRPVTLAGMLRKPASRRKRGGNSMLARSSR
;
A
#
# COMPACT_ATOMS: atom_id res chain seq x y z
N MET A 1 13.39 5.83 17.47
CA MET A 1 14.56 6.28 16.66
C MET A 1 14.35 7.71 16.23
N SER A 2 15.40 8.55 16.24
CA SER A 2 15.34 9.93 15.74
C SER A 2 15.24 9.99 14.21
N ALA A 3 14.76 11.11 13.68
CA ALA A 3 14.69 11.33 12.22
C ALA A 3 16.11 11.42 11.60
N GLU A 4 17.08 11.94 12.34
CA GLU A 4 18.49 12.04 11.95
C GLU A 4 19.17 10.66 11.89
N GLU A 5 18.81 9.74 12.79
CA GLU A 5 19.25 8.34 12.73
C GLU A 5 18.65 7.63 11.51
N LEU A 6 17.32 7.71 11.34
CA LEU A 6 16.63 7.09 10.21
C LEU A 6 17.12 7.64 8.86
N SER A 7 17.39 8.94 8.77
CA SER A 7 17.90 9.57 7.55
C SER A 7 19.25 8.99 7.14
N ARG A 8 20.15 8.78 8.11
CA ARG A 8 21.47 8.17 7.87
C ARG A 8 21.36 6.70 7.50
N GLU A 9 20.55 5.94 8.22
CA GLU A 9 20.39 4.50 8.01
C GLU A 9 19.72 4.18 6.67
N LEU A 10 18.65 4.89 6.33
CA LEU A 10 17.89 4.69 5.09
C LEU A 10 18.51 5.42 3.88
N ARG A 11 19.51 6.28 4.11
CA ARG A 11 20.13 7.15 3.09
C ARG A 11 19.10 8.02 2.36
N ILE A 12 18.14 8.54 3.12
CA ILE A 12 17.10 9.45 2.63
C ILE A 12 17.40 10.86 3.13
N PRO A 13 17.37 11.90 2.27
CA PRO A 13 17.59 13.28 2.70
C PRO A 13 16.68 13.68 3.86
N TYR A 14 17.27 14.23 4.92
CA TYR A 14 16.57 14.54 6.17
C TYR A 14 15.27 15.35 5.98
N PRO A 15 15.22 16.43 5.18
CA PRO A 15 14.00 17.21 5.00
C PRO A 15 12.85 16.38 4.41
N PHE A 16 13.17 15.47 3.48
CA PHE A 16 12.18 14.61 2.84
C PHE A 16 11.66 13.53 3.79
N LEU A 17 12.57 12.83 4.46
CA LEU A 17 12.19 11.82 5.45
C LEU A 17 11.36 12.43 6.59
N ARG A 18 11.76 13.61 7.07
CA ARG A 18 11.03 14.33 8.11
C ARG A 18 9.60 14.64 7.67
N GLY A 19 9.38 15.04 6.42
CA GLY A 19 8.03 15.22 5.86
C GLY A 19 7.20 13.93 5.93
N ILE A 20 7.76 12.80 5.50
CA ILE A 20 7.09 11.49 5.58
C ILE A 20 6.73 11.14 7.03
N LEU A 21 7.67 11.27 7.96
CA LEU A 21 7.46 10.96 9.38
C LEU A 21 6.39 11.85 10.02
N GLN A 22 6.34 13.12 9.64
CA GLN A 22 5.31 14.05 10.09
C GLN A 22 3.92 13.68 9.56
N THR A 23 3.81 13.32 8.28
CA THR A 23 2.55 12.83 7.70
C THR A 23 2.07 11.58 8.42
N LEU A 24 2.94 10.59 8.62
CA LEU A 24 2.58 9.35 9.33
C LEU A 24 2.19 9.61 10.80
N ASN A 25 2.81 10.59 11.47
CA ASN A 25 2.41 10.99 12.81
C ASN A 25 1.04 11.69 12.83
N ALA A 26 0.76 12.56 11.84
CA ALA A 26 -0.53 13.23 11.74
C ALA A 26 -1.69 12.24 11.48
N GLU A 27 -1.43 11.17 10.73
CA GLU A 27 -2.37 10.09 10.45
C GLU A 27 -2.46 9.04 11.58
N GLY A 28 -1.77 9.25 12.71
CA GLY A 28 -1.81 8.35 13.87
C GLY A 28 -1.14 7.00 13.67
N ILE A 29 -0.25 6.88 12.68
CA ILE A 29 0.54 5.67 12.42
C ILE A 29 1.80 5.66 13.30
N LEU A 30 2.39 6.84 13.53
CA LEU A 30 3.54 7.04 14.39
C LEU A 30 3.21 7.98 15.56
N ASP A 31 3.87 7.75 16.68
CA ASP A 31 4.00 8.73 17.75
C ASP A 31 5.36 9.43 17.67
N SER A 32 5.39 10.69 18.09
CA SER A 32 6.62 11.49 18.18
C SER A 32 6.91 11.92 19.61
N PHE A 33 8.18 11.77 20.00
CA PHE A 33 8.67 12.09 21.34
C PHE A 33 9.71 13.20 21.23
N LYS A 34 9.56 14.24 22.04
CA LYS A 34 10.51 15.37 22.13
C LYS A 34 11.58 15.11 23.18
N GLY A 35 12.71 15.82 23.07
CA GLY A 35 13.79 15.82 24.07
C GLY A 35 15.00 14.96 23.67
N LYS A 36 15.96 14.85 24.59
CA LYS A 36 17.19 14.08 24.40
C LYS A 36 16.85 12.59 24.30
N GLY A 37 17.13 11.96 23.16
CA GLY A 37 16.70 10.59 22.86
C GLY A 37 15.27 10.49 22.31
N GLY A 38 14.64 11.61 21.96
CA GLY A 38 13.37 11.65 21.27
C GLY A 38 13.44 11.05 19.85
N GLY A 39 12.28 10.93 19.21
CA GLY A 39 12.16 10.31 17.90
C GLY A 39 10.75 9.81 17.62
N PHE A 40 10.66 8.83 16.71
CA PHE A 40 9.40 8.22 16.31
C PHE A 40 9.32 6.76 16.76
N ALA A 41 8.10 6.31 17.06
CA ALA A 41 7.73 4.92 17.29
C ALA A 41 6.37 4.63 16.62
N LEU A 42 6.02 3.36 16.42
CA LEU A 42 4.67 3.00 15.99
C LEU A 42 3.68 3.39 17.10
N ALA A 43 2.57 4.03 16.72
CA ALA A 43 1.53 4.44 17.67
C ALA A 43 0.71 3.25 18.22
N ARG A 44 0.77 2.10 17.54
CA ARG A 44 0.04 0.87 17.87
C ARG A 44 0.78 -0.38 17.37
N SER A 45 0.28 -1.57 17.70
CA SER A 45 0.92 -2.83 17.31
C SER A 45 1.01 -2.97 15.79
N PRO A 46 2.10 -3.53 15.20
CA PRO A 46 2.21 -3.71 13.75
C PRO A 46 1.14 -4.64 13.16
N GLU A 47 0.45 -5.44 13.98
CA GLU A 47 -0.72 -6.24 13.62
C GLU A 47 -1.99 -5.39 13.41
N GLU A 48 -2.02 -4.19 13.97
CA GLU A 48 -3.16 -3.25 13.90
C GLU A 48 -2.92 -2.13 12.87
N ILE A 49 -1.76 -2.11 12.22
CA ILE A 49 -1.43 -1.14 11.18
C ILE A 49 -1.55 -1.83 9.83
N TYR A 50 -2.58 -1.46 9.06
CA TYR A 50 -2.81 -2.02 7.74
C TYR A 50 -1.97 -1.29 6.69
N LEU A 51 -1.50 -2.03 5.69
CA LEU A 51 -0.77 -1.47 4.56
C LEU A 51 -1.61 -0.42 3.81
N ALA A 52 -2.92 -0.62 3.74
CA ALA A 52 -3.84 0.34 3.16
C ALA A 52 -3.81 1.71 3.88
N ASP A 53 -3.67 1.72 5.21
CA ASP A 53 -3.58 2.97 5.99
C ASP A 53 -2.33 3.75 5.62
N VAL A 54 -1.19 3.07 5.51
CA VAL A 54 0.10 3.68 5.13
C VAL A 54 0.06 4.23 3.71
N ILE A 55 -0.53 3.48 2.76
CA ILE A 55 -0.69 3.95 1.37
C ILE A 55 -1.59 5.18 1.34
N ASN A 56 -2.74 5.14 2.03
CA ASN A 56 -3.67 6.26 2.08
C ASN A 56 -3.02 7.52 2.69
N ALA A 57 -2.25 7.37 3.77
CA ALA A 57 -1.56 8.46 4.43
C ALA A 57 -0.55 9.18 3.51
N LEU A 58 0.16 8.42 2.67
CA LEU A 58 1.27 8.96 1.86
C LEU A 58 0.88 9.32 0.42
N GLN A 59 -0.08 8.60 -0.18
CA GLN A 59 -0.45 8.71 -1.59
C GLN A 59 -1.92 9.07 -1.80
N GLY A 60 -2.73 9.02 -0.75
CA GLY A 60 -4.18 9.11 -0.84
C GLY A 60 -4.85 7.79 -1.25
N PRO A 61 -6.16 7.81 -1.53
CA PRO A 61 -6.93 6.61 -1.83
C PRO A 61 -6.34 5.78 -2.97
N VAL A 62 -6.28 4.46 -2.79
CA VAL A 62 -5.86 3.54 -3.85
C VAL A 62 -6.80 3.66 -5.06
N SER A 63 -6.31 4.31 -6.11
CA SER A 63 -7.04 4.56 -7.35
C SER A 63 -6.22 4.08 -8.53
N LEU A 64 -6.77 3.16 -9.33
CA LEU A 64 -6.08 2.65 -10.52
C LEU A 64 -6.17 3.62 -11.70
N THR A 65 -7.22 4.42 -11.76
CA THR A 65 -7.46 5.29 -12.90
C THR A 65 -8.26 6.49 -12.45
N GLU A 66 -7.66 7.67 -12.55
CA GLU A 66 -8.44 8.91 -12.54
C GLU A 66 -9.03 9.12 -13.93
N CYS A 67 -10.35 9.27 -14.03
CA CYS A 67 -10.94 9.75 -15.27
C CYS A 67 -10.40 11.16 -15.55
N ILE A 68 -9.90 11.40 -16.76
CA ILE A 68 -9.30 12.68 -17.20
C ILE A 68 -10.22 13.87 -16.87
N PHE A 69 -11.54 13.69 -16.94
CA PHE A 69 -12.54 14.73 -16.70
C PHE A 69 -13.03 14.83 -15.24
N ARG A 70 -12.39 14.14 -14.28
CA ARG A 70 -12.72 14.14 -12.84
C ARG A 70 -14.22 14.20 -12.55
N SER A 71 -14.95 13.21 -13.07
CA SER A 71 -16.40 13.00 -12.87
C SER A 71 -17.35 14.11 -13.37
N LYS A 72 -16.86 15.32 -13.67
CA LYS A 72 -17.72 16.51 -13.88
C LYS A 72 -18.08 16.76 -15.33
N VAL A 73 -17.27 16.30 -16.30
CA VAL A 73 -17.40 16.73 -17.71
C VAL A 73 -17.56 15.55 -18.68
N CYS A 74 -17.45 14.30 -18.25
CA CYS A 74 -17.55 13.15 -19.15
C CYS A 74 -19.03 12.77 -19.40
N PRO A 75 -19.59 12.99 -20.61
CA PRO A 75 -21.00 12.68 -20.89
C PRO A 75 -21.27 11.17 -20.84
N GLY A 76 -20.27 10.37 -21.19
CA GLY A 76 -20.34 8.90 -21.20
C GLY A 76 -20.00 8.22 -19.87
N ILE A 77 -19.85 8.95 -18.76
CA ILE A 77 -19.34 8.35 -17.51
C ILE A 77 -20.21 7.20 -16.98
N ARG A 78 -21.52 7.27 -17.20
CA ARG A 78 -22.48 6.23 -16.78
C ARG A 78 -22.44 4.99 -17.66
N THR A 79 -22.06 5.13 -18.93
CA THR A 79 -22.08 4.07 -19.93
C THR A 79 -20.68 3.59 -20.34
N CYS A 80 -19.61 4.22 -19.83
CA CYS A 80 -18.23 3.92 -20.17
C CYS A 80 -17.84 2.47 -19.79
N PRO A 81 -17.58 1.58 -20.77
CA PRO A 81 -17.21 0.19 -20.50
C PRO A 81 -15.86 0.09 -19.77
N LEU A 82 -14.92 0.97 -20.11
CA LEU A 82 -13.60 1.03 -19.47
C LEU A 82 -13.72 1.34 -17.97
N ARG A 83 -14.57 2.31 -17.59
CA ARG A 83 -14.80 2.65 -16.18
C ARG A 83 -15.32 1.46 -15.38
N LYS A 84 -16.23 0.67 -15.96
CA LYS A 84 -16.75 -0.54 -15.30
C LYS A 84 -15.64 -1.56 -15.04
N ILE A 85 -14.75 -1.75 -16.01
CA ILE A 85 -13.62 -2.68 -15.90
C ILE A 85 -12.62 -2.17 -14.86
N THR A 86 -12.21 -0.90 -14.93
CA THR A 86 -11.20 -0.34 -14.02
C THR A 86 -11.69 -0.23 -12.58
N LEU A 87 -12.97 0.09 -12.35
CA LEU A 87 -13.55 0.04 -10.99
C LEU A 87 -13.49 -1.36 -10.41
N LYS A 88 -13.86 -2.39 -11.18
CA LYS A 88 -13.78 -3.78 -10.73
C LYS A 88 -12.32 -4.19 -10.42
N LEU A 89 -11.37 -3.78 -11.24
CA LEU A 89 -9.95 -4.04 -10.99
C LEU A 89 -9.46 -3.34 -9.72
N GLN A 90 -9.90 -2.11 -9.48
CA GLN A 90 -9.55 -1.35 -8.29
C GLN A 90 -10.14 -1.98 -7.03
N GLU A 91 -11.41 -2.40 -7.07
CA GLU A 91 -12.06 -3.13 -5.98
C GLU A 91 -11.28 -4.39 -5.62
N ASN A 92 -10.87 -5.17 -6.63
CA ASN A 92 -10.06 -6.37 -6.41
C ASN A 92 -8.69 -6.04 -5.81
N LEU A 93 -7.99 -5.02 -6.32
CA LEU A 93 -6.71 -4.58 -5.78
C LEU A 93 -6.83 -4.15 -4.32
N VAL A 94 -7.83 -3.34 -4.00
CA VAL A 94 -8.08 -2.87 -2.64
C VAL A 94 -8.42 -4.05 -1.72
N ALA A 95 -9.23 -5.00 -2.19
CA ALA A 95 -9.57 -6.20 -1.41
C ALA A 95 -8.34 -7.05 -1.06
N GLU A 96 -7.37 -7.15 -1.95
CA GLU A 96 -6.11 -7.89 -1.71
C GLU A 96 -5.18 -7.17 -0.74
N ILE A 97 -5.11 -5.82 -0.80
CA ILE A 97 -4.21 -5.02 0.06
C ILE A 97 -4.78 -4.84 1.47
N ARG A 98 -6.11 -4.69 1.58
CA ARG A 98 -6.80 -4.36 2.84
C ARG A 98 -6.45 -5.27 4.03
N PRO A 99 -6.35 -6.61 3.91
CA PRO A 99 -6.03 -7.46 5.06
C PRO A 99 -4.53 -7.49 5.41
N VAL A 100 -3.66 -6.88 4.60
CA VAL A 100 -2.21 -6.92 4.83
C VAL A 100 -1.84 -5.93 5.94
N THR A 101 -1.18 -6.42 6.99
CA THR A 101 -0.68 -5.60 8.11
C THR A 101 0.85 -5.45 8.03
N LEU A 102 1.41 -4.46 8.74
CA LEU A 102 2.87 -4.31 8.83
C LEU A 102 3.53 -5.58 9.38
N ALA A 103 2.93 -6.21 10.40
CA ALA A 103 3.39 -7.49 10.93
C ALA A 103 3.36 -8.61 9.87
N GLY A 104 2.33 -8.63 9.02
CA GLY A 104 2.22 -9.54 7.88
C GLY A 104 3.37 -9.38 6.87
N MET A 105 3.83 -8.15 6.64
CA MET A 105 4.95 -7.87 5.73
C MET A 105 6.32 -8.28 6.27
N LEU A 106 6.49 -8.32 7.60
CA LEU A 106 7.72 -8.79 8.24
C LEU A 106 7.89 -10.31 8.14
N ARG A 107 6.80 -11.05 7.91
CA ARG A 107 6.88 -12.50 7.67
C ARG A 107 7.49 -12.73 6.30
N LYS A 108 8.65 -13.41 6.24
CA LYS A 108 9.19 -13.91 4.96
C LYS A 108 8.07 -14.66 4.24
N PRO A 109 7.76 -14.35 2.97
CA PRO A 109 6.76 -15.10 2.25
C PRO A 109 7.19 -16.55 2.26
N ALA A 110 6.37 -17.43 2.86
CA ALA A 110 6.52 -18.86 2.67
C ALA A 110 6.60 -19.05 1.15
N SER A 111 7.70 -19.65 0.69
CA SER A 111 7.99 -19.85 -0.73
C SER A 111 6.70 -20.20 -1.46
N ARG A 112 6.37 -19.48 -2.53
CA ARG A 112 5.21 -19.79 -3.38
C ARG A 112 5.27 -21.28 -3.68
N ARG A 113 4.45 -22.07 -2.98
CA ARG A 113 4.26 -23.49 -3.25
C ARG A 113 3.78 -23.53 -4.68
N LYS A 114 4.63 -24.03 -5.58
CA LYS A 114 4.29 -24.27 -6.98
C LYS A 114 2.91 -24.92 -6.99
N ARG A 115 1.89 -24.22 -7.50
CA ARG A 115 0.73 -24.88 -8.11
C ARG A 115 1.28 -25.56 -9.38
N GLY A 116 1.96 -26.69 -9.22
CA GLY A 116 1.92 -27.73 -10.26
C GLY A 116 0.45 -28.13 -10.35
N GLY A 117 -0.21 -27.97 -11.49
CA GLY A 117 0.22 -28.41 -12.80
C GLY A 117 -0.66 -29.63 -13.07
N ASN A 118 -1.69 -29.46 -13.89
CA ASN A 118 -2.22 -30.60 -14.62
C ASN A 118 -1.96 -30.35 -16.10
N SER A 119 -0.86 -30.95 -16.54
CA SER A 119 -0.63 -31.34 -17.92
C SER A 119 -1.79 -32.20 -18.39
N MET A 120 -2.53 -31.76 -19.40
CA MET A 120 -3.27 -32.67 -20.26
C MET A 120 -3.00 -32.28 -21.71
N LEU A 121 -1.77 -32.58 -22.12
CA LEU A 121 -1.38 -32.72 -23.52
C LEU A 121 -0.72 -34.09 -23.67
N ALA A 122 -1.18 -34.79 -24.71
CA ALA A 122 -0.67 -36.03 -25.32
C ALA A 122 -1.19 -37.38 -24.77
N ARG A 123 -2.09 -37.98 -25.57
CA ARG A 123 -2.02 -39.33 -26.19
C ARG A 123 -3.17 -39.40 -27.21
N SER A 124 -2.93 -39.07 -28.48
CA SER A 124 -2.62 -39.97 -29.59
C SER A 124 -3.74 -40.96 -29.95
N SER A 125 -4.15 -40.89 -31.23
CA SER A 125 -4.62 -42.00 -32.08
C SER A 125 -6.09 -42.45 -31.97
N ARG A 126 -6.93 -41.92 -32.87
CA ARG A 126 -7.53 -42.69 -33.99
C ARG A 126 -7.98 -41.75 -35.09
#